data_AF-A0A7C6SPM4-F1
#
_entry.id   AF-A0A7C6SPM4-F1
#
_cell.length_a   1.000
_cell.length_b   1.000
_cell.length_c   1.000
_cell.angle_alpha   90.00
_cell.angle_beta   90.00
_cell.angle_gamma   90.00
#
_symmetry.space_group_name_H-M   'P 1'
#
loop_
_entity.id
_entity.type
_entity.pdbx_description
1 polymer ?
#
loop_
_entity_poly.entity_id
_entity_poly.type
_entity_poly.pdbx_seq_one_letter_code
_entity_poly.pdbx_strand_id
1 'polypeptide(L)'
;YFAQAVADSLPAWRATASSAVLSGIALPAMTSALAYYDGLRAKSSGANMIQAQRDYFGAHTYERVDQPRGQFFHTNWTGEGGDTAAGNYNA
;
A
#
# COMPACT_ATOMS: atom_id res chain seq x y z
N TYR A 1 -13.07 21.64 -12.22
CA TYR A 1 -12.60 22.57 -11.17
C TYR A 1 -11.60 21.91 -10.22
N PHE A 2 -12.00 21.02 -9.31
CA PHE A 2 -11.10 20.49 -8.26
C PHE A 2 -9.82 19.81 -8.77
N ALA A 3 -9.91 19.00 -9.82
CA ALA A 3 -8.73 18.37 -10.41
C ALA A 3 -7.67 19.41 -10.86
N GLN A 4 -8.13 20.53 -11.45
CA GLN A 4 -7.25 21.62 -11.86
C GLN A 4 -6.67 22.36 -10.65
N ALA A 5 -7.51 22.69 -9.66
CA ALA A 5 -7.05 23.37 -8.44
C ALA A 5 -5.98 22.55 -7.69
N VAL A 6 -6.14 21.22 -7.64
CA VAL A 6 -5.14 20.31 -7.05
C VAL A 6 -3.89 20.24 -7.92
N ALA A 7 -4.03 20.12 -9.24
CA ALA A 7 -2.90 20.12 -10.19
C ALA A 7 -2.04 21.38 -10.05
N ASP A 8 -2.67 22.55 -9.98
CA ASP A 8 -1.99 23.84 -9.86
C ASP A 8 -1.32 24.01 -8.49
N SER A 9 -1.91 23.46 -7.43
CA SER A 9 -1.39 23.59 -6.05
C SER A 9 -0.28 22.59 -5.72
N LEU A 10 -0.20 21.46 -6.42
CA LEU A 10 0.68 20.33 -6.12
C LEU A 10 2.17 20.70 -5.97
N PRO A 11 2.78 21.49 -6.88
CA PRO A 11 4.19 21.85 -6.75
C PRO A 11 4.49 22.63 -5.46
N ALA A 12 3.66 23.63 -5.15
CA ALA A 12 3.81 24.45 -3.94
C ALA A 12 3.54 23.62 -2.69
N TRP A 13 2.49 22.79 -2.70
CA TRP A 13 2.16 21.91 -1.59
C TRP A 13 3.32 20.95 -1.27
N ARG A 14 3.94 20.32 -2.28
CA ARG A 14 5.12 19.46 -2.07
C ARG A 14 6.31 20.22 -1.49
N ALA A 15 6.60 21.41 -2.02
CA ALA A 15 7.69 22.24 -1.52
C ALA A 15 7.47 22.59 -0.04
N THR A 16 6.29 23.09 0.33
CA THR A 16 5.93 23.41 1.72
C THR A 16 6.04 22.19 2.63
N ALA A 17 5.51 21.03 2.22
CA ALA A 17 5.60 19.80 2.99
C ALA A 17 7.06 19.34 3.20
N SER A 18 7.88 19.38 2.15
CA SER A 18 9.30 19.01 2.25
C SER A 18 10.10 19.94 3.17
N SER A 19 9.91 21.27 3.05
CA SER A 19 10.59 22.24 3.89
C SER A 19 10.20 22.08 5.35
N ALA A 20 8.90 21.87 5.63
CA ALA A 20 8.45 21.64 6.99
C ALA A 20 9.08 20.39 7.62
N VAL A 21 9.14 19.27 6.88
CA VAL A 21 9.80 18.04 7.35
C VAL A 21 11.29 18.28 7.61
N LEU A 22 12.01 18.92 6.69
CA LEU A 22 13.44 19.21 6.84
C LEU A 22 13.73 20.18 8.00
N SER A 23 12.79 21.08 8.30
CA SER A 23 12.90 22.04 9.41
C SER A 23 12.34 21.50 10.73
N GLY A 24 11.86 20.25 10.80
CA GLY A 24 11.26 19.69 12.01
C GLY A 24 9.92 20.32 12.41
N ILE A 25 9.22 20.96 11.47
CA ILE A 25 7.90 21.57 11.68
C ILE A 25 6.81 20.54 11.34
N ALA A 26 5.98 20.20 12.32
CA ALA A 26 4.88 19.26 12.14
C ALA A 26 3.74 19.87 11.32
N LEU A 27 3.43 19.29 10.15
CA LEU A 27 2.26 19.63 9.31
C LEU A 27 1.37 18.38 9.05
N PRO A 28 0.80 17.76 10.09
CA PRO A 28 0.16 16.44 9.97
C PRO A 28 -0.97 16.37 8.94
N ALA A 29 -1.82 17.40 8.88
CA ALA A 29 -2.91 17.45 7.89
C ALA A 29 -2.36 17.59 6.45
N MET A 30 -1.35 18.44 6.27
CA MET A 30 -0.76 18.73 4.96
C MET A 30 -0.01 17.51 4.40
N THR A 31 0.74 16.80 5.24
CA THR A 31 1.49 15.61 4.83
C THR A 31 0.58 14.40 4.65
N SER A 32 -0.41 14.22 5.54
CA SER A 32 -1.40 13.14 5.41
C SER A 32 -2.26 13.29 4.16
N ALA A 33 -2.77 14.49 3.87
CA ALA A 33 -3.57 14.72 2.67
C ALA A 33 -2.75 14.55 1.37
N LEU A 34 -1.46 14.93 1.38
CA LEU A 34 -0.58 14.70 0.24
C LEU A 34 -0.31 13.19 0.03
N ALA A 35 -0.07 12.45 1.12
CA ALA A 35 0.11 11.00 1.07
C ALA A 35 -1.15 10.29 0.58
N TYR A 36 -2.33 10.72 1.04
CA TYR A 36 -3.61 10.22 0.54
C TYR A 36 -3.80 10.48 -0.96
N TYR A 37 -3.55 11.72 -1.40
CA TYR A 37 -3.65 12.08 -2.81
C TYR A 37 -2.73 11.23 -3.69
N ASP A 38 -1.48 11.05 -3.25
CA ASP A 38 -0.50 10.23 -3.98
C ASP A 38 -0.86 8.74 -3.96
N GLY A 39 -1.39 8.23 -2.84
CA GLY A 39 -1.89 6.86 -2.73
C GLY A 39 -3.09 6.60 -3.63
N LEU A 40 -4.05 7.54 -3.71
CA LEU A 40 -5.27 7.39 -4.48
C LEU A 40 -5.01 7.26 -5.99
N ARG A 41 -4.01 7.98 -6.50
CA ARG A 41 -3.66 7.98 -7.94
C ARG A 41 -2.63 6.90 -8.30
N ALA A 42 -2.08 6.18 -7.33
CA ALA A 42 -1.05 5.17 -7.57
C ALA A 42 -1.70 3.91 -8.19
N LYS A 43 -1.21 3.48 -9.36
CA LYS A 43 -1.65 2.22 -9.99
C LYS A 43 -1.25 0.99 -9.16
N SER A 44 -0.12 1.09 -8.46
CA SER A 44 0.42 0.06 -7.59
C SER A 44 0.92 0.72 -6.31
N SER A 45 0.72 0.07 -5.17
CA SER A 45 1.19 0.54 -3.86
C SER A 45 2.07 -0.52 -3.19
N GLY A 46 2.69 -0.16 -2.07
CA GLY A 46 3.42 -1.12 -1.21
C GLY A 46 2.56 -2.20 -0.56
N ALA A 47 1.24 -2.23 -0.82
CA ALA A 47 0.34 -3.24 -0.26
C ALA A 47 0.69 -4.68 -0.72
N ASN A 48 1.38 -4.84 -1.85
CA ASN A 48 1.90 -6.13 -2.29
C ASN A 48 2.91 -6.72 -1.27
N MET A 49 3.76 -5.89 -0.67
CA MET A 49 4.70 -6.33 0.37
C MET A 49 3.95 -6.75 1.63
N ILE A 50 2.89 -6.03 2.00
CA ILE A 50 2.02 -6.41 3.13
C ILE A 50 1.38 -7.77 2.88
N GLN A 51 0.90 -8.03 1.66
CA GLN A 51 0.35 -9.34 1.29
C GLN A 51 1.41 -10.45 1.36
N ALA A 52 2.61 -10.20 0.83
CA ALA A 52 3.72 -11.14 0.93
C ALA A 52 4.10 -11.46 2.39
N GLN A 53 4.17 -10.44 3.25
CA GLN A 53 4.43 -10.62 4.67
C GLN A 53 3.34 -11.45 5.34
N ARG A 54 2.05 -11.10 5.13
CA ARG A 54 0.91 -11.85 5.67
C ARG A 54 0.91 -13.31 5.26
N ASP A 55 1.26 -13.59 4.01
CA ASP A 55 1.38 -14.95 3.52
C ASP A 55 2.60 -15.67 4.12
N TYR A 56 3.73 -14.98 4.25
CA TYR A 56 4.95 -15.51 4.87
C TYR A 56 4.74 -15.96 6.31
N PHE A 57 4.24 -15.10 7.19
CA PHE A 57 4.16 -15.40 8.63
C PHE A 57 2.87 -16.10 9.05
N GLY A 58 1.83 -16.07 8.22
CA GLY A 58 0.48 -16.47 8.61
C GLY A 58 -0.28 -17.26 7.57
N ALA A 59 0.36 -17.64 6.45
CA ALA A 59 -0.25 -18.42 5.37
C ALA A 59 -1.59 -17.85 4.89
N HIS A 60 -1.72 -16.52 4.92
CA HIS A 60 -2.96 -15.81 4.64
C HIS A 60 -3.35 -15.72 3.17
N THR A 61 -2.51 -16.25 2.27
CA THR A 61 -2.65 -16.18 0.81
C THR A 61 -2.69 -14.75 0.27
N TYR A 62 -2.53 -14.62 -1.05
CA TYR A 62 -2.64 -13.36 -1.76
C TYR A 62 -3.09 -13.56 -3.22
N GLU A 63 -3.58 -12.50 -3.86
CA GLU A 63 -3.91 -12.52 -5.28
C GLU A 63 -2.74 -12.01 -6.13
N ARG A 64 -2.58 -12.55 -7.32
CA ARG A 64 -1.58 -12.13 -8.29
C ARG A 64 -2.17 -11.25 -9.39
N VAL A 65 -1.37 -10.31 -9.90
CA VAL A 65 -1.79 -9.38 -10.96
C VAL A 65 -1.84 -10.01 -12.36
N ASP A 66 -1.17 -11.14 -12.56
CA ASP A 66 -1.15 -11.91 -13.80
C ASP A 66 -2.22 -13.01 -13.84
N GLN A 67 -3.09 -13.07 -12.84
CA GLN A 67 -4.12 -14.09 -12.69
C GLN A 67 -5.50 -13.46 -12.58
N PRO A 68 -6.58 -14.19 -12.94
CA PRO A 68 -7.94 -13.73 -12.70
C PRO A 68 -8.17 -13.36 -11.23
N ARG A 69 -8.89 -12.27 -11.00
CA ARG A 69 -9.33 -11.85 -9.66
C ARG A 69 -10.10 -12.98 -8.97
N GLY A 70 -9.94 -13.12 -7.66
CA GLY A 70 -10.54 -14.17 -6.85
C GLY A 70 -9.71 -15.45 -6.76
N GLN A 71 -8.58 -15.55 -7.47
CA GLN A 71 -7.62 -16.64 -7.29
C GLN A 71 -6.58 -16.27 -6.23
N PHE A 72 -6.48 -17.10 -5.20
CA PHE A 72 -5.57 -16.92 -4.08
C PHE A 72 -4.42 -17.93 -4.14
N PHE A 73 -3.23 -17.46 -3.81
CA PHE A 73 -1.99 -18.21 -3.85
C PHE A 73 -1.34 -18.18 -2.48
N HIS A 74 -0.85 -19.33 -2.03
CA HIS A 74 0.09 -19.43 -0.92
C HIS A 74 1.47 -19.74 -1.49
N THR A 75 2.51 -19.09 -0.98
CA THR A 75 3.91 -19.42 -1.31
C THR A 75 4.58 -20.05 -0.09
N ASN A 76 5.25 -21.18 -0.27
CA ASN A 76 6.17 -21.71 0.73
C ASN A 76 7.45 -20.88 0.75
N TRP A 77 7.46 -19.80 1.53
CA TRP A 77 8.54 -18.82 1.54
C TRP A 77 9.83 -19.32 2.21
N THR A 78 9.73 -20.25 3.17
CA THR A 78 10.87 -20.78 3.92
C THR A 78 11.46 -22.04 3.29
N GLY A 79 10.75 -22.68 2.36
CA GLY A 79 11.09 -24.00 1.81
C GLY A 79 10.75 -25.17 2.74
N GLU A 80 10.42 -24.89 4.00
CA GLU A 80 10.19 -25.89 5.05
C GLU A 80 8.74 -25.87 5.57
N GLY A 81 7.94 -24.84 5.23
CA GLY A 81 6.58 -24.64 5.75
C GLY A 81 5.49 -25.51 5.10
N GLY A 82 5.82 -26.23 4.02
CA GLY A 82 4.85 -27.00 3.22
C GLY A 82 3.84 -26.12 2.47
N ASP A 83 2.81 -26.75 1.90
CA ASP A 83 1.77 -26.06 1.10
C ASP A 83 0.52 -25.69 1.93
N THR A 84 0.67 -25.58 3.25
CA THR A 84 -0.47 -25.39 4.16
C THR A 84 -0.88 -23.93 4.21
N ALA A 85 -2.01 -23.59 3.60
CA ALA A 85 -2.63 -22.28 3.74
C ALA A 85 -3.51 -22.20 5.01
N ALA A 86 -3.63 -21.01 5.61
CA ALA A 86 -4.59 -20.78 6.69
C ALA A 86 -6.02 -20.90 6.13
N GLY A 87 -6.67 -22.02 6.41
CA GLY A 87 -8.04 -22.28 5.99
C GLY A 87 -9.07 -21.56 6.86
N ASN A 88 -10.28 -21.41 6.32
CA ASN A 88 -11.44 -21.05 7.13
C ASN A 88 -11.85 -22.29 7.95
N TYR A 89 -11.79 -22.22 9.28
CA TYR A 89 -12.48 -23.16 10.14
C TYR A 89 -13.97 -22.89 9.98
N ASN A 90 -14.66 -23.65 9.14
CA ASN A 90 -16.12 -23.70 9.20
C ASN A 90 -16.48 -24.44 10.49
N ALA A 91 -17.06 -23.74 11.45
CA ALA A 91 -17.72 -24.32 12.62
C ALA A 91 -19.02 -25.02 12.21
#